data_AF-A0A0H2R202-F1
#
_entry.id   AF-A0A0H2R202-F1
#
_cell.length_a   1.000
_cell.length_b   1.000
_cell.length_c   1.000
_cell.angle_alpha   90.00
_cell.angle_beta   90.00
_cell.angle_gamma   90.00
#
_symmetry.space_group_name_H-M   'P 1'
#
loop_
_entity.id
_entity.type
_entity.pdbx_description
1 polymer ?
#
loop_
_entity_poly.entity_id
_entity_poly.type
_entity_poly.pdbx_seq_one_letter_code
_entity_poly.pdbx_strand_id
1 'polypeptide(L)'
;MQEETSKEPSRFVTAILTDESSDHNFGGDLTFVELARLRYGFDPPKPVPLYRDHPALVQEQLDLSKVRRYYQDTTMPFESDIVDITRHLHNFALFLSDATLKGSHENSNPPPALWDLSVNHHQYLGARPTTVSIKVLDCVIQSGPSSSPGSQLTLYALDVKGGESKLYTLLTEDPTVAVECLRTNFATIACIANALISRGSPFFTAAIVDDHASVPSTKYKLPALKKRPCSWKPSLTDFALYELALRKFLQTPRALAVFKYGGLYWRIALSILQNMKDFDFQKYVKENLQGPSSDVKQSFVQIEMGDDKRILYDDALTCDEMKMFSGTYIVSTGRGDQTSESSWWPGPNTTRNTFLSDSYWTSACERWFQYRLKTIRDGEAKLVNAAAWAKKLKRESKYHRTLEGARILSASFLDSL
;
A
#
# COMPACT_ATOMS: atom_id res chain seq x y z
N MET A 1 24.47 -31.06 -27.93
CA MET A 1 25.30 -29.87 -27.67
C MET A 1 24.40 -28.90 -26.92
N GLN A 2 24.70 -28.65 -25.65
CA GLN A 2 23.79 -28.08 -24.66
C GLN A 2 23.44 -26.60 -24.95
N GLU A 3 22.15 -26.29 -24.86
CA GLU A 3 21.61 -24.93 -24.76
C GLU A 3 21.79 -24.41 -23.32
N GLU A 4 22.61 -23.37 -23.15
CA GLU A 4 22.59 -22.52 -21.96
C GLU A 4 21.62 -21.36 -22.19
N THR A 5 20.37 -21.52 -21.74
CA THR A 5 19.45 -20.39 -21.53
C THR A 5 19.48 -20.00 -20.06
N SER A 6 20.49 -19.19 -19.72
CA SER A 6 20.53 -18.44 -18.46
C SER A 6 19.37 -17.43 -18.44
N LYS A 7 18.30 -17.76 -17.70
CA LYS A 7 17.26 -16.80 -17.31
C LYS A 7 17.73 -16.08 -16.04
N GLU A 8 18.31 -14.89 -16.20
CA GLU A 8 18.51 -13.97 -15.08
C GLU A 8 17.14 -13.55 -14.49
N PRO A 9 16.94 -13.65 -13.16
CA PRO A 9 15.77 -13.06 -12.52
C PRO A 9 15.95 -11.53 -12.43
N SER A 10 15.24 -10.81 -13.31
CA SER A 10 14.70 -9.45 -13.13
C SER A 10 15.49 -8.49 -12.21
N ARG A 11 16.65 -8.00 -12.67
CA ARG A 11 17.42 -6.90 -12.04
C ARG A 11 16.70 -5.53 -12.01
N PHE A 12 15.55 -5.38 -12.68
CA PHE A 12 14.88 -4.09 -12.88
C PHE A 12 13.82 -3.70 -11.82
N VAL A 13 13.36 -4.62 -10.96
CA VAL A 13 12.45 -4.24 -9.85
C VAL A 13 13.19 -3.42 -8.80
N THR A 14 14.50 -3.63 -8.65
CA THR A 14 15.39 -2.73 -7.91
C THR A 14 15.46 -1.36 -8.59
N ALA A 15 15.59 -1.30 -9.92
CA ALA A 15 15.75 -0.04 -10.66
C ALA A 15 14.57 0.95 -10.54
N ILE A 16 13.31 0.53 -10.44
CA ILE A 16 12.18 1.48 -10.20
C ILE A 16 12.20 2.00 -8.74
N LEU A 17 12.82 1.25 -7.83
CA LEU A 17 13.09 1.66 -6.45
C LEU A 17 14.45 2.38 -6.29
N THR A 18 15.29 2.40 -7.33
CA THR A 18 16.67 2.92 -7.30
C THR A 18 17.05 3.74 -8.56
N ASP A 19 16.10 4.35 -9.28
CA ASP A 19 16.40 5.02 -10.55
C ASP A 19 17.23 6.30 -10.30
N GLU A 20 18.45 6.31 -10.82
CA GLU A 20 19.59 7.17 -10.46
C GLU A 20 19.56 8.57 -11.10
N SER A 21 18.42 9.07 -11.58
CA SER A 21 18.40 10.28 -12.41
C SER A 21 17.38 11.36 -12.04
N SER A 22 16.98 11.47 -10.78
CA SER A 22 16.28 12.67 -10.30
C SER A 22 16.81 13.10 -8.93
N ASP A 23 17.10 14.39 -8.79
CA ASP A 23 17.83 15.04 -7.68
C ASP A 23 17.22 14.91 -6.27
N HIS A 24 16.29 13.97 -6.04
CA HIS A 24 15.80 13.58 -4.73
C HIS A 24 15.87 12.05 -4.57
N ASN A 25 17.09 11.57 -4.29
CA ASN A 25 17.41 10.20 -3.89
C ASN A 25 16.55 9.74 -2.69
N PHE A 26 15.47 9.00 -2.98
CA PHE A 26 14.94 7.98 -2.06
C PHE A 26 15.53 6.59 -2.36
N GLY A 27 16.47 6.51 -3.32
CA GLY A 27 17.20 5.30 -3.75
C GLY A 27 18.65 5.23 -3.27
N GLY A 28 19.02 5.95 -2.20
CA GLY A 28 20.13 5.47 -1.39
C GLY A 28 19.67 4.18 -0.71
N ASP A 29 20.54 3.17 -0.58
CA ASP A 29 20.24 1.94 0.16
C ASP A 29 19.91 2.29 1.61
N LEU A 30 18.64 2.63 1.89
CA LEU A 30 18.17 2.88 3.23
C LEU A 30 18.44 1.61 4.02
N THR A 31 19.25 1.75 5.05
CA THR A 31 19.49 0.65 5.97
C THR A 31 18.15 0.20 6.56
N PHE A 32 18.08 -1.05 6.97
CA PHE A 32 16.93 -1.58 7.66
C PHE A 32 16.49 -0.69 8.85
N VAL A 33 17.47 -0.10 9.55
CA VAL A 33 17.24 0.79 10.70
C VAL A 33 16.57 2.10 10.27
N GLU A 34 16.99 2.68 9.16
CA GLU A 34 16.37 3.90 8.62
C GLU A 34 14.94 3.64 8.17
N LEU A 35 14.67 2.48 7.55
CA LEU A 35 13.30 2.07 7.24
C LEU A 35 12.46 1.90 8.51
N ALA A 36 13.01 1.27 9.56
CA ALA A 36 12.34 1.12 10.84
C ALA A 36 12.04 2.47 11.49
N ARG A 37 12.98 3.42 11.41
CA ARG A 37 12.82 4.80 11.90
C ARG A 37 11.74 5.55 11.12
N LEU A 38 11.84 5.59 9.81
CA LEU A 38 10.91 6.35 8.96
C LEU A 38 9.48 5.82 9.07
N ARG A 39 9.30 4.50 9.11
CA ARG A 39 7.95 3.90 9.08
C ARG A 39 7.33 3.76 10.45
N TYR A 40 8.12 3.36 11.44
CA TYR A 40 7.59 2.99 12.75
C TYR A 40 8.06 3.90 13.88
N GLY A 41 8.99 4.82 13.60
CA GLY A 41 9.52 5.74 14.61
C GLY A 41 10.60 5.13 15.49
N PHE A 42 11.16 3.99 15.08
CA PHE A 42 12.23 3.34 15.83
C PHE A 42 13.50 4.21 15.80
N ASP A 43 13.91 4.72 16.95
CA ASP A 43 15.19 5.41 17.10
C ASP A 43 16.13 4.60 17.99
N PRO A 44 17.18 3.96 17.44
CA PRO A 44 18.12 3.23 18.27
C PRO A 44 18.90 4.20 19.19
N PRO A 45 19.22 3.79 20.43
CA PRO A 45 19.95 4.65 21.37
C PRO A 45 21.38 4.94 20.86
N LYS A 46 21.85 6.20 21.02
CA LYS A 46 23.22 6.65 20.71
C LYS A 46 24.02 6.94 21.99
N PRO A 47 25.33 6.60 22.13
CA PRO A 47 26.15 5.64 21.36
C PRO A 47 26.12 4.25 22.03
N VAL A 48 26.57 3.21 21.33
CA VAL A 48 26.73 1.85 21.90
C VAL A 48 27.85 1.87 22.95
N PRO A 49 27.51 1.82 24.25
CA PRO A 49 27.99 0.71 25.06
C PRO A 49 26.83 0.00 25.77
N LEU A 50 26.73 -1.29 25.48
CA LEU A 50 26.16 -2.37 26.30
C LEU A 50 25.12 -1.96 27.35
N TYR A 51 23.83 -2.09 27.01
CA TYR A 51 22.81 -2.43 28.00
C TYR A 51 23.02 -3.90 28.43
N ARG A 52 24.07 -4.15 29.21
CA ARG A 52 24.13 -5.35 30.06
C ARG A 52 23.31 -5.04 31.31
N ASP A 53 22.56 -6.03 31.77
CA ASP A 53 21.89 -6.04 33.09
C ASP A 53 20.41 -5.62 33.15
N HIS A 54 19.60 -6.01 32.16
CA HIS A 54 18.17 -6.27 32.46
C HIS A 54 17.92 -7.78 32.55
N PRO A 55 17.66 -8.33 33.76
CA PRO A 55 17.52 -9.78 33.98
C PRO A 55 16.42 -10.46 33.16
N ALA A 56 15.41 -9.70 32.72
CA ALA A 56 14.34 -10.23 31.87
C ALA A 56 14.72 -10.43 30.37
N LEU A 57 15.93 -10.02 29.94
CA LEU A 57 16.30 -9.94 28.52
C LEU A 57 17.29 -11.03 28.04
N VAL A 58 17.60 -12.05 28.86
CA VAL A 58 18.77 -12.94 28.63
C VAL A 58 18.45 -14.29 27.95
N GLN A 59 17.19 -14.64 27.62
CA GLN A 59 16.90 -16.06 27.32
C GLN A 59 16.14 -16.45 26.05
N GLU A 60 16.06 -15.61 25.02
CA GLU A 60 15.67 -16.10 23.69
C GLU A 60 16.77 -15.84 22.66
N GLN A 61 17.24 -16.92 22.01
CA GLN A 61 17.98 -16.82 20.76
C GLN A 61 17.14 -15.98 19.81
N LEU A 62 17.64 -14.78 19.51
CA LEU A 62 16.98 -13.83 18.63
C LEU A 62 16.81 -14.48 17.25
N ASP A 63 15.62 -14.96 16.95
CA ASP A 63 15.31 -15.51 15.63
C ASP A 63 15.19 -14.33 14.66
N LEU A 64 16.32 -13.96 14.06
CA LEU A 64 16.46 -12.90 13.06
C LEU A 64 15.48 -13.07 11.89
N SER A 65 15.03 -14.31 11.62
CA SER A 65 14.01 -14.57 10.61
C SER A 65 12.64 -14.02 11.04
N LYS A 66 12.33 -13.96 12.34
CA LYS A 66 11.12 -13.29 12.85
C LYS A 66 11.22 -11.78 12.65
N VAL A 67 12.36 -11.16 12.99
CA VAL A 67 12.59 -9.72 12.80
C VAL A 67 12.45 -9.32 11.32
N ARG A 68 13.14 -10.02 10.41
CA ARG A 68 13.02 -9.77 8.96
C ARG A 68 11.59 -9.90 8.44
N ARG A 69 10.80 -10.83 9.02
CA ARG A 69 9.40 -11.00 8.64
C ARG A 69 8.49 -9.90 9.18
N TYR A 70 8.79 -9.29 10.34
CA TYR A 70 8.00 -8.15 10.87
C TYR A 70 8.08 -6.92 9.99
N TYR A 71 9.24 -6.65 9.42
CA TYR A 71 9.50 -5.49 8.56
C TYR A 71 9.40 -5.84 7.07
N GLN A 72 8.99 -7.09 6.79
CA GLN A 72 8.66 -7.62 5.46
C GLN A 72 9.79 -7.51 4.42
N ASP A 73 11.04 -7.36 4.86
CA ASP A 73 12.23 -7.38 4.01
C ASP A 73 13.16 -8.53 4.41
N THR A 74 13.23 -9.56 3.57
CA THR A 74 14.15 -10.69 3.78
C THR A 74 15.38 -10.61 2.88
N THR A 75 15.47 -9.56 2.07
CA THR A 75 16.48 -9.38 1.01
C THR A 75 17.56 -8.38 1.41
N MET A 76 17.29 -7.48 2.36
CA MET A 76 18.30 -6.57 2.87
C MET A 76 19.36 -7.30 3.72
N PRO A 77 20.66 -7.08 3.43
CA PRO A 77 21.73 -7.59 4.28
C PRO A 77 21.63 -6.92 5.66
N PHE A 78 21.53 -7.75 6.70
CA PHE A 78 21.86 -7.29 8.05
C PHE A 78 23.38 -7.32 8.12
N GLU A 79 24.03 -6.16 8.22
CA GLU A 79 25.42 -6.13 8.65
C GLU A 79 25.49 -6.81 10.03
N SER A 80 26.35 -7.83 10.15
CA SER A 80 26.38 -8.78 11.26
C SER A 80 26.71 -8.17 12.62
N ASP A 81 27.11 -6.90 12.65
CA ASP A 81 27.84 -6.32 13.77
C ASP A 81 26.93 -5.58 14.76
N ILE A 82 25.60 -5.71 14.65
CA ILE A 82 24.68 -5.04 15.59
C ILE A 82 23.56 -5.94 16.12
N VAL A 83 23.95 -7.01 16.81
CA VAL A 83 23.05 -7.89 17.58
C VAL A 83 22.13 -7.08 18.52
N ASP A 84 22.64 -6.01 19.13
CA ASP A 84 21.88 -5.19 20.08
C ASP A 84 20.81 -4.30 19.42
N ILE A 85 21.08 -3.71 18.25
CA ILE A 85 20.03 -2.98 17.48
C ILE A 85 18.94 -3.96 17.08
N THR A 86 19.32 -5.17 16.66
CA THR A 86 18.34 -6.17 16.25
C THR A 86 17.45 -6.61 17.41
N ARG A 87 18.00 -6.69 18.63
CA ARG A 87 17.24 -6.97 19.85
C ARG A 87 16.29 -5.82 20.21
N HIS A 88 16.77 -4.58 20.21
CA HIS A 88 15.92 -3.40 20.48
C HIS A 88 14.75 -3.30 19.51
N LEU A 89 15.04 -3.52 18.23
CA LEU A 89 14.07 -3.54 17.16
C LEU A 89 13.06 -4.70 17.30
N HIS A 90 13.53 -5.90 17.67
CA HIS A 90 12.63 -7.02 17.95
C HIS A 90 11.68 -6.69 19.10
N ASN A 91 12.21 -6.17 20.21
CA ASN A 91 11.41 -5.75 21.36
C ASN A 91 10.43 -4.65 20.96
N PHE A 92 10.86 -3.68 20.17
CA PHE A 92 10.02 -2.62 19.63
C PHE A 92 8.86 -3.19 18.80
N ALA A 93 9.10 -4.14 17.90
CA ALA A 93 8.05 -4.82 17.15
C ALA A 93 7.09 -5.64 18.04
N LEU A 94 7.58 -6.20 19.15
CA LEU A 94 6.73 -6.85 20.14
C LEU A 94 5.83 -5.84 20.86
N PHE A 95 6.35 -4.67 21.26
CA PHE A 95 5.55 -3.60 21.85
C PHE A 95 4.44 -3.13 20.91
N LEU A 96 4.78 -2.89 19.63
CA LEU A 96 3.77 -2.57 18.62
C LEU A 96 2.72 -3.67 18.50
N SER A 97 3.13 -4.95 18.47
CA SER A 97 2.18 -6.06 18.41
C SER A 97 1.27 -6.12 19.66
N ASP A 98 1.80 -5.83 20.84
CA ASP A 98 1.07 -5.82 22.11
C ASP A 98 0.05 -4.69 22.19
N ALA A 99 0.35 -3.53 21.61
CA ALA A 99 -0.58 -2.39 21.53
C ALA A 99 -1.92 -2.78 20.89
N THR A 100 -1.91 -3.73 19.93
CA THR A 100 -3.15 -4.26 19.32
C THR A 100 -3.99 -5.12 20.25
N LEU A 101 -3.37 -5.80 21.24
CA LEU A 101 -4.06 -6.72 22.14
C LEU A 101 -4.65 -6.01 23.35
N LYS A 102 -3.98 -4.94 23.81
CA LYS A 102 -4.32 -4.27 25.06
C LYS A 102 -5.18 -3.02 24.86
N GLY A 103 -5.44 -2.58 23.63
CA GLY A 103 -6.27 -1.41 23.33
C GLY A 103 -5.73 -0.15 24.02
N SER A 104 -4.71 0.49 23.44
CA SER A 104 -4.15 1.82 23.81
C SER A 104 -4.05 2.19 25.31
N HIS A 105 -3.97 1.23 26.24
CA HIS A 105 -3.73 1.54 27.65
C HIS A 105 -2.27 2.01 27.84
N GLU A 106 -2.05 2.99 28.72
CA GLU A 106 -0.78 3.71 28.97
C GLU A 106 0.46 2.81 29.18
N ASN A 107 0.27 1.55 29.59
CA ASN A 107 1.35 0.57 29.81
C ASN A 107 1.73 -0.26 28.57
N SER A 108 1.23 0.06 27.38
CA SER A 108 1.50 -0.68 26.13
C SER A 108 2.34 0.09 25.09
N ASN A 109 2.76 1.31 25.43
CA ASN A 109 3.60 2.10 24.54
C ASN A 109 5.01 1.51 24.44
N PRO A 110 5.66 1.62 23.27
CA PRO A 110 7.09 1.35 23.16
C PRO A 110 7.89 2.21 24.15
N PRO A 111 9.06 1.74 24.63
CA PRO A 111 9.92 2.51 25.51
C PRO A 111 10.18 3.90 24.93
N PRO A 112 9.96 4.99 25.69
CA PRO A 112 10.11 6.36 25.19
C PRO A 112 11.46 6.63 24.53
N ALA A 113 12.53 5.98 25.02
CA ALA A 113 13.88 6.11 24.49
C ALA A 113 14.09 5.50 23.09
N LEU A 114 13.15 4.68 22.61
CA LEU A 114 13.25 3.97 21.32
C LEU A 114 12.24 4.48 20.29
N TRP A 115 11.39 5.45 20.64
CA TRP A 115 10.21 5.79 19.87
C TRP A 115 10.02 7.29 19.72
N ASP A 116 10.13 7.77 18.48
CA ASP A 116 10.10 9.20 18.17
C ASP A 116 8.74 9.89 18.37
N LEU A 117 7.65 9.15 18.54
CA LEU A 117 6.34 9.74 18.85
C LEU A 117 6.11 9.92 20.36
N SER A 118 7.03 9.46 21.21
CA SER A 118 6.93 9.73 22.65
C SER A 118 7.36 11.16 22.97
N VAL A 119 6.53 11.89 23.70
CA VAL A 119 6.85 13.25 24.20
C VAL A 119 8.12 13.31 25.03
N ASN A 120 8.51 12.19 25.66
CA ASN A 120 9.72 12.06 26.47
C ASN A 120 10.95 11.66 25.65
N HIS A 121 10.81 11.50 24.33
CA HIS A 121 11.93 11.18 23.46
C HIS A 121 12.75 12.43 23.15
N HIS A 122 14.08 12.32 23.24
CA HIS A 122 15.02 13.42 22.94
C HIS A 122 14.87 13.98 21.51
N GLN A 123 14.26 13.18 20.65
CA GLN A 123 14.06 13.42 19.24
C GLN A 123 12.54 13.42 18.92
N TYR A 124 11.69 13.81 19.88
CA TYR A 124 10.22 13.80 19.75
C TYR A 124 9.74 14.53 18.48
N LEU A 125 8.99 13.81 17.64
CA LEU A 125 8.55 14.30 16.33
C LEU A 125 7.67 15.55 16.44
N GLY A 126 6.78 15.63 17.44
CA GLY A 126 5.88 16.77 17.62
C GLY A 126 6.58 18.09 17.98
N ALA A 127 7.82 18.05 18.46
CA ALA A 127 8.62 19.25 18.73
C ALA A 127 9.55 19.65 17.57
N ARG A 128 9.66 18.83 16.51
CA ARG A 128 10.55 19.11 15.39
C ARG A 128 9.91 20.11 14.41
N PRO A 129 10.71 21.02 13.83
CA PRO A 129 10.24 21.82 12.71
C PRO A 129 10.01 20.91 11.50
N THR A 130 8.75 20.78 11.09
CA THR A 130 8.36 20.08 9.85
C THR A 130 7.90 21.06 8.79
N THR A 131 8.25 20.82 7.53
CA THR A 131 7.69 21.44 6.33
C THR A 131 6.31 20.88 6.06
N VAL A 132 6.09 19.59 6.34
CA VAL A 132 4.79 18.95 6.19
C VAL A 132 3.89 19.28 7.39
N SER A 133 2.63 19.60 7.14
CA SER A 133 1.58 19.70 8.15
C SER A 133 0.46 18.71 7.83
N ILE A 134 -0.20 18.21 8.88
CA ILE A 134 -1.29 17.25 8.77
C ILE A 134 -2.52 17.83 9.43
N LYS A 135 -3.66 17.71 8.75
CA LYS A 135 -4.97 17.93 9.35
C LYS A 135 -5.72 16.60 9.42
N VAL A 136 -6.16 16.21 10.61
CA VAL A 136 -7.05 15.06 10.82
C VAL A 136 -8.46 15.49 10.42
N LEU A 137 -9.13 14.66 9.61
CA LEU A 137 -10.44 14.97 9.04
C LEU A 137 -11.39 13.80 9.24
N ASP A 138 -12.48 14.03 9.96
CA ASP A 138 -13.61 13.11 9.95
C ASP A 138 -14.39 13.29 8.66
N CYS A 139 -14.40 12.23 7.85
CA CYS A 139 -14.96 12.24 6.52
C CYS A 139 -16.07 11.20 6.39
N VAL A 140 -17.05 11.49 5.53
CA VAL A 140 -17.98 10.48 5.03
C VAL A 140 -17.60 10.16 3.59
N ILE A 141 -17.28 8.90 3.34
CA ILE A 141 -16.85 8.40 2.04
C ILE A 141 -18.00 7.64 1.37
N GLN A 142 -18.36 8.06 0.16
CA GLN A 142 -19.35 7.38 -0.69
C GLN A 142 -18.73 6.99 -2.03
N SER A 143 -18.95 5.74 -2.46
CA SER A 143 -18.46 5.24 -3.75
C SER A 143 -19.60 5.18 -4.76
N GLY A 144 -19.46 5.94 -5.86
CA GLY A 144 -20.38 5.90 -7.00
C GLY A 144 -21.77 6.53 -6.76
N PRO A 145 -22.65 6.50 -7.78
CA PRO A 145 -23.97 7.16 -7.75
C PRO A 145 -25.04 6.43 -6.93
N SER A 146 -24.69 5.28 -6.32
CA SER A 146 -25.63 4.51 -5.50
C SER A 146 -25.76 5.11 -4.11
N SER A 147 -27.00 5.34 -3.66
CA SER A 147 -27.41 5.87 -2.36
C SER A 147 -27.15 4.93 -1.17
N SER A 148 -26.01 4.24 -1.14
CA SER A 148 -25.58 3.52 0.04
C SER A 148 -25.14 4.54 1.10
N PRO A 149 -25.46 4.33 2.39
CA PRO A 149 -24.94 5.17 3.45
C PRO A 149 -23.41 5.19 3.37
N GLY A 150 -22.83 6.39 3.37
CA GLY A 150 -21.39 6.55 3.32
C GLY A 150 -20.71 5.88 4.51
N SER A 151 -19.47 5.43 4.31
CA SER A 151 -18.65 4.92 5.40
C SER A 151 -17.97 6.10 6.09
N GLN A 152 -18.15 6.22 7.40
CA GLN A 152 -17.39 7.18 8.18
C GLN A 152 -15.94 6.71 8.27
N LEU A 153 -15.01 7.61 7.94
CA LEU A 153 -13.58 7.32 7.93
C LEU A 153 -12.80 8.57 8.35
N THR A 154 -11.74 8.36 9.11
CA THR A 154 -10.75 9.40 9.38
C THR A 154 -9.74 9.45 8.24
N LEU A 155 -9.56 10.63 7.64
CA LEU A 155 -8.56 10.90 6.62
C LEU A 155 -7.52 11.89 7.15
N TYR A 156 -6.28 11.75 6.68
CA TYR A 156 -5.19 12.65 7.00
C TYR A 156 -4.87 13.51 5.79
N ALA A 157 -5.21 14.81 5.86
CA ALA A 157 -4.86 15.77 4.83
C ALA A 157 -3.41 16.21 4.98
N LEU A 158 -2.65 16.03 3.90
CA LEU A 158 -1.23 16.34 3.83
C LEU A 158 -1.03 17.71 3.18
N ASP A 159 -0.28 18.57 3.84
CA ASP A 159 0.07 19.91 3.37
C ASP A 159 1.58 20.19 3.53
N VAL A 160 2.12 21.14 2.76
CA VAL A 160 3.47 21.68 2.92
C VAL A 160 3.38 23.17 3.24
N LYS A 161 3.94 23.56 4.38
CA LYS A 161 3.95 24.93 4.89
C LYS A 161 4.63 25.87 3.90
N GLY A 162 3.96 26.99 3.60
CA GLY A 162 4.44 27.98 2.64
C GLY A 162 4.32 27.56 1.17
N GLY A 163 3.63 26.45 0.88
CA GLY A 163 3.36 26.01 -0.49
C GLY A 163 2.35 26.88 -1.24
N GLU A 164 2.41 26.83 -2.57
CA GLU A 164 1.47 27.53 -3.45
C GLU A 164 0.04 26.96 -3.38
N SER A 165 -0.91 27.74 -3.93
CA SER A 165 -2.31 27.32 -4.10
C SER A 165 -2.40 25.98 -4.85
N LYS A 166 -3.21 25.06 -4.34
CA LYS A 166 -3.25 23.67 -4.81
C LYS A 166 -4.43 23.40 -5.72
N LEU A 167 -4.21 22.58 -6.73
CA LEU A 167 -5.26 22.04 -7.59
C LEU A 167 -6.10 20.95 -6.89
N TYR A 168 -5.54 20.30 -5.87
CA TYR A 168 -6.20 19.22 -5.12
C TYR A 168 -5.71 19.15 -3.68
N THR A 169 -6.51 18.49 -2.82
CA THR A 169 -6.14 18.10 -1.46
C THR A 169 -5.58 16.69 -1.49
N LEU A 170 -4.34 16.51 -1.02
CA LEU A 170 -3.71 15.19 -0.88
C LEU A 170 -4.17 14.55 0.44
N LEU A 171 -4.78 13.37 0.37
CA LEU A 171 -5.31 12.66 1.54
C LEU A 171 -4.77 11.23 1.60
N THR A 172 -4.65 10.67 2.81
CA THR A 172 -4.41 9.23 3.01
C THR A 172 -5.27 8.70 4.15
N GLU A 173 -5.64 7.43 4.09
CA GLU A 173 -6.38 6.73 5.16
C GLU A 173 -5.43 6.20 6.25
N ASP A 174 -4.14 6.01 5.94
CA ASP A 174 -3.23 5.33 6.86
C ASP A 174 -2.41 6.33 7.70
N PRO A 175 -2.57 6.34 9.03
CA PRO A 175 -1.84 7.25 9.90
C PRO A 175 -0.33 7.04 9.87
N THR A 176 0.15 5.82 9.61
CA THR A 176 1.60 5.55 9.51
C THR A 176 2.21 6.22 8.29
N VAL A 177 1.46 6.28 7.17
CA VAL A 177 1.87 7.00 5.96
C VAL A 177 1.91 8.50 6.22
N ALA A 178 0.92 9.02 6.96
CA ALA A 178 0.87 10.43 7.31
C ALA A 178 2.07 10.81 8.20
N VAL A 179 2.34 10.06 9.27
CA VAL A 179 3.52 10.27 10.14
C VAL A 179 4.84 10.12 9.37
N GLU A 180 4.95 9.17 8.46
CA GLU A 180 6.13 9.03 7.59
C GLU A 180 6.37 10.29 6.75
N CYS A 181 5.30 10.94 6.27
CA CYS A 181 5.43 12.21 5.55
C CYS A 181 5.95 13.34 6.45
N LEU A 182 5.55 13.39 7.73
CA LEU A 182 6.13 14.32 8.72
C LEU A 182 7.62 14.07 8.92
N ARG A 183 8.02 12.81 9.10
CA ARG A 183 9.42 12.42 9.32
C ARG A 183 10.30 12.73 8.11
N THR A 184 9.77 12.49 6.92
CA THR A 184 10.49 12.65 5.66
C THR A 184 10.66 14.12 5.27
N ASN A 185 9.76 14.99 5.74
CA ASN A 185 9.88 16.43 5.57
C ASN A 185 9.94 16.87 4.09
N PHE A 186 9.00 16.36 3.30
CA PHE A 186 8.93 16.62 1.87
C PHE A 186 8.85 18.12 1.53
N ALA A 187 9.47 18.50 0.41
CA ALA A 187 9.52 19.89 -0.06
C ALA A 187 8.24 20.34 -0.77
N THR A 188 7.48 19.43 -1.39
CA THR A 188 6.25 19.75 -2.12
C THR A 188 5.21 18.64 -2.03
N ILE A 189 3.94 18.96 -2.28
CA ILE A 189 2.84 17.99 -2.37
C ILE A 189 3.06 16.99 -3.51
N ALA A 190 3.62 17.44 -4.63
CA ALA A 190 3.97 16.57 -5.75
C ALA A 190 5.03 15.53 -5.33
N CYS A 191 6.04 15.92 -4.54
CA CYS A 191 7.02 14.99 -3.99
C CYS A 191 6.37 13.93 -3.09
N ILE A 192 5.41 14.33 -2.23
CA ILE A 192 4.68 13.38 -1.40
C ILE A 192 3.91 12.39 -2.29
N ALA A 193 3.09 12.91 -3.20
CA ALA A 193 2.25 12.09 -4.06
C ALA A 193 3.07 11.13 -4.95
N ASN A 194 4.21 11.60 -5.49
CA ASN A 194 5.18 10.77 -6.21
C ASN A 194 5.80 9.66 -5.33
N ALA A 195 6.10 9.96 -4.07
CA ALA A 195 6.61 8.95 -3.15
C ALA A 195 5.55 7.89 -2.83
N LEU A 196 4.30 8.28 -2.61
CA LEU A 196 3.19 7.36 -2.33
C LEU A 196 2.89 6.45 -3.52
N ILE A 197 2.78 7.01 -4.73
CA ILE A 197 2.49 6.22 -5.92
C ILE A 197 3.65 5.29 -6.31
N SER A 198 4.90 5.70 -6.10
CA SER A 198 6.08 4.88 -6.45
C SER A 198 6.23 3.63 -5.57
N ARG A 199 5.66 3.65 -4.36
CA ARG A 199 5.68 2.52 -3.43
C ARG A 199 4.33 1.80 -3.29
N GLY A 200 3.35 2.15 -4.13
CA GLY A 200 2.02 1.56 -4.10
C GLY A 200 1.25 1.82 -2.81
N SER A 201 1.49 2.97 -2.17
CA SER A 201 0.69 3.41 -1.02
C SER A 201 -0.67 3.94 -1.48
N PRO A 202 -1.78 3.62 -0.81
CA PRO A 202 -3.06 4.23 -1.10
C PRO A 202 -3.13 5.71 -0.71
N PHE A 203 -3.67 6.56 -1.59
CA PHE A 203 -3.89 7.98 -1.34
C PHE A 203 -4.96 8.56 -2.27
N PHE A 204 -5.40 9.78 -1.96
CA PHE A 204 -6.34 10.53 -2.78
C PHE A 204 -5.77 11.87 -3.21
N THR A 205 -6.10 12.28 -4.43
CA THR A 205 -5.84 13.62 -4.99
C THR A 205 -7.16 14.35 -5.14
N ALA A 206 -7.89 14.53 -4.03
CA ALA A 206 -9.29 14.93 -4.07
C ALA A 206 -9.46 16.42 -4.36
N ALA A 207 -10.37 16.78 -5.26
CA ALA A 207 -10.62 18.17 -5.64
C ALA A 207 -12.11 18.49 -5.70
N ILE A 208 -12.44 19.79 -5.65
CA ILE A 208 -13.78 20.27 -5.98
C ILE A 208 -13.94 20.15 -7.49
N VAL A 209 -14.94 19.41 -7.94
CA VAL A 209 -15.24 19.23 -9.37
C VAL A 209 -16.43 20.11 -9.72
N ASP A 210 -16.26 21.01 -10.69
CA ASP A 210 -17.34 21.84 -11.19
C ASP A 210 -18.39 20.97 -11.91
N ASP A 211 -19.62 21.06 -11.45
CA ASP A 211 -20.74 20.28 -11.96
C ASP A 211 -21.08 20.66 -13.42
N HIS A 212 -20.76 21.90 -13.82
CA HIS A 212 -21.12 22.46 -15.13
C HIS A 212 -20.20 22.05 -16.30
N ALA A 213 -19.03 21.47 -16.03
CA ALA A 213 -18.16 20.98 -17.11
C ALA A 213 -18.78 19.73 -17.76
N SER A 214 -19.19 19.81 -19.03
CA SER A 214 -19.61 18.62 -19.77
C SER A 214 -18.40 17.71 -19.96
N VAL A 215 -18.43 16.56 -19.28
CA VAL A 215 -17.37 15.56 -19.43
C VAL A 215 -17.72 14.69 -20.63
N PRO A 216 -16.84 14.57 -21.64
CA PRO A 216 -16.99 13.55 -22.66
C PRO A 216 -17.02 12.19 -21.96
N SER A 217 -18.16 11.49 -21.99
CA SER A 217 -18.23 10.11 -21.48
C SER A 217 -17.12 9.28 -22.13
N THR A 218 -16.23 8.70 -21.33
CA THR A 218 -15.33 7.69 -21.86
C THR A 218 -16.15 6.52 -22.34
N LYS A 219 -16.00 6.24 -23.63
CA LYS A 219 -16.63 5.09 -24.31
C LYS A 219 -16.07 3.75 -23.83
N TYR A 220 -15.18 3.73 -22.83
CA TYR A 220 -14.57 2.50 -22.35
C TYR A 220 -15.62 1.67 -21.61
N LYS A 221 -16.09 0.61 -22.29
CA LYS A 221 -16.94 -0.40 -21.69
C LYS A 221 -16.07 -1.50 -21.12
N LEU A 222 -16.20 -1.73 -19.82
CA LEU A 222 -15.57 -2.88 -19.17
C LEU A 222 -16.05 -4.17 -19.86
N PRO A 223 -15.15 -5.13 -20.13
CA PRO A 223 -15.56 -6.45 -20.60
C PRO A 223 -16.47 -7.10 -19.56
N ALA A 224 -17.61 -7.64 -19.99
CA ALA A 224 -18.47 -8.42 -19.12
C ALA A 224 -17.71 -9.61 -18.52
N LEU A 225 -18.00 -9.93 -17.26
CA LEU A 225 -17.42 -11.10 -16.60
C LEU A 225 -17.77 -12.38 -17.38
N LYS A 226 -16.74 -13.17 -17.68
CA LYS A 226 -16.90 -14.38 -18.49
C LYS A 226 -17.55 -15.48 -17.65
N LYS A 227 -18.72 -15.96 -18.08
CA LYS A 227 -19.38 -17.15 -17.52
C LYS A 227 -18.76 -18.43 -18.07
N ARG A 228 -18.51 -19.42 -17.21
CA ARG A 228 -17.84 -20.69 -17.54
C ARG A 228 -18.55 -21.88 -16.87
N PRO A 229 -18.62 -23.06 -17.53
CA PRO A 229 -19.20 -24.26 -16.92
C PRO A 229 -18.31 -24.83 -15.81
N CYS A 230 -18.87 -25.70 -14.95
CA CYS A 230 -18.14 -26.29 -13.81
C CYS A 230 -16.93 -27.15 -14.21
N SER A 231 -16.92 -27.70 -15.43
CA SER A 231 -15.82 -28.51 -15.97
C SER A 231 -14.70 -27.68 -16.61
N TRP A 232 -14.90 -26.36 -16.78
CA TRP A 232 -13.92 -25.50 -17.43
C TRP A 232 -12.70 -25.30 -16.53
N LYS A 233 -11.52 -25.40 -17.15
CA LYS A 233 -10.23 -25.12 -16.53
C LYS A 233 -9.59 -23.93 -17.24
N PRO A 234 -9.05 -22.97 -16.50
CA PRO A 234 -8.36 -21.83 -17.10
C PRO A 234 -7.09 -22.29 -17.82
N SER A 235 -6.80 -21.66 -18.97
CA SER A 235 -5.58 -21.87 -19.75
C SER A 235 -4.65 -20.66 -19.71
N LEU A 236 -3.41 -20.82 -20.19
CA LEU A 236 -2.50 -19.70 -20.42
C LEU A 236 -3.08 -18.67 -21.42
N THR A 237 -3.87 -19.13 -22.39
CA THR A 237 -4.61 -18.25 -23.31
C THR A 237 -5.64 -17.41 -22.57
N ASP A 238 -6.36 -17.98 -21.60
CA ASP A 238 -7.32 -17.22 -20.79
C ASP A 238 -6.61 -16.14 -19.95
N PHE A 239 -5.42 -16.45 -19.42
CA PHE A 239 -4.61 -15.48 -18.69
C PHE A 239 -4.09 -14.36 -19.62
N ALA A 240 -3.60 -14.69 -20.81
CA ALA A 240 -3.17 -13.68 -21.80
C ALA A 240 -4.33 -12.76 -22.22
N LEU A 241 -5.55 -13.29 -22.37
CA LEU A 241 -6.74 -12.48 -22.65
C LEU A 241 -7.12 -11.57 -21.48
N TYR A 242 -6.90 -12.00 -20.24
CA TYR A 242 -7.06 -11.17 -19.05
C TYR A 242 -6.05 -10.01 -19.05
N GLU A 243 -4.77 -10.28 -19.31
CA GLU A 243 -3.74 -9.25 -19.37
C GLU A 243 -3.98 -8.24 -20.48
N LEU A 244 -4.45 -8.70 -21.64
CA LEU A 244 -4.85 -7.83 -22.75
C LEU A 244 -6.00 -6.88 -22.35
N ALA A 245 -6.96 -7.37 -21.56
CA ALA A 245 -8.05 -6.52 -21.06
C ALA A 245 -7.53 -5.44 -20.09
N LEU A 246 -6.62 -5.81 -19.19
CA LEU A 246 -5.97 -4.84 -18.29
C LEU A 246 -5.14 -3.82 -19.06
N ARG A 247 -4.38 -4.25 -20.08
CA ARG A 247 -3.59 -3.35 -20.92
C ARG A 247 -4.47 -2.28 -21.58
N LYS A 248 -5.64 -2.67 -22.09
CA LYS A 248 -6.61 -1.73 -22.66
C LYS A 248 -7.18 -0.78 -21.62
N PHE A 249 -7.46 -1.25 -20.41
CA PHE A 249 -7.90 -0.39 -19.31
C PHE A 249 -6.83 0.64 -18.91
N LEU A 250 -5.57 0.19 -18.79
CA LEU A 250 -4.45 1.03 -18.35
C LEU A 250 -4.07 2.12 -19.36
N GLN A 251 -4.63 2.09 -20.57
CA GLN A 251 -4.51 3.14 -21.59
C GLN A 251 -5.58 4.25 -21.48
N THR A 252 -6.48 4.14 -20.50
CA THR A 252 -7.54 5.13 -20.25
C THR A 252 -7.16 6.07 -19.10
N PRO A 253 -7.78 7.26 -18.98
CA PRO A 253 -7.55 8.14 -17.83
C PRO A 253 -7.88 7.48 -16.48
N ARG A 254 -8.81 6.51 -16.48
CA ARG A 254 -9.18 5.68 -15.32
C ARG A 254 -8.03 4.87 -14.72
N ALA A 255 -6.95 4.66 -15.46
CA ALA A 255 -5.78 3.95 -14.98
C ALA A 255 -5.19 4.58 -13.70
N LEU A 256 -5.33 5.90 -13.52
CA LEU A 256 -4.89 6.62 -12.33
C LEU A 256 -5.53 6.09 -11.04
N ALA A 257 -6.81 5.68 -11.09
CA ALA A 257 -7.52 5.12 -9.96
C ALA A 257 -6.82 3.86 -9.41
N VAL A 258 -6.20 3.06 -10.27
CA VAL A 258 -5.48 1.84 -9.85
C VAL A 258 -4.20 2.18 -9.12
N PHE A 259 -3.47 3.19 -9.58
CA PHE A 259 -2.23 3.58 -8.93
C PHE A 259 -2.47 4.25 -7.59
N LYS A 260 -3.51 5.09 -7.49
CA LYS A 260 -3.99 5.69 -6.22
C LYS A 260 -4.55 4.65 -5.25
N TYR A 261 -5.16 3.58 -5.76
CA TYR A 261 -5.64 2.46 -4.94
C TYR A 261 -4.48 1.70 -4.26
N GLY A 262 -3.28 1.71 -4.85
CA GLY A 262 -2.11 1.08 -4.28
C GLY A 262 -2.19 -0.46 -4.22
N GLY A 263 -1.32 -1.03 -3.38
CA GLY A 263 -1.30 -2.44 -3.03
C GLY A 263 -1.22 -3.39 -4.23
N LEU A 264 -2.01 -4.47 -4.17
CA LEU A 264 -1.97 -5.54 -5.16
C LEU A 264 -2.35 -5.08 -6.57
N TYR A 265 -3.32 -4.18 -6.69
CA TYR A 265 -3.80 -3.75 -8.02
C TYR A 265 -2.84 -2.79 -8.69
N TRP A 266 -2.23 -1.89 -7.92
CA TRP A 266 -1.07 -1.11 -8.36
C TRP A 266 0.04 -2.03 -8.88
N ARG A 267 0.38 -3.10 -8.15
CA ARG A 267 1.45 -4.01 -8.57
C ARG A 267 1.10 -4.79 -9.84
N ILE A 268 -0.14 -5.26 -9.94
CA ILE A 268 -0.66 -5.90 -11.15
C ILE A 268 -0.55 -4.93 -12.33
N ALA A 269 -1.02 -3.69 -12.17
CA ALA A 269 -0.94 -2.67 -13.21
C ALA A 269 0.51 -2.46 -13.68
N LEU A 270 1.44 -2.26 -12.74
CA LEU A 270 2.86 -2.14 -13.07
C LEU A 270 3.40 -3.36 -13.83
N SER A 271 3.01 -4.57 -13.44
CA SER A 271 3.46 -5.79 -14.17
C SER A 271 2.99 -5.83 -15.62
N ILE A 272 1.80 -5.29 -15.91
CA ILE A 272 1.28 -5.20 -17.27
C ILE A 272 2.01 -4.12 -18.06
N LEU A 273 2.23 -2.95 -17.44
CA LEU A 273 2.89 -1.81 -18.06
C LEU A 273 4.38 -2.05 -18.36
N GLN A 274 5.09 -2.74 -17.47
CA GLN A 274 6.50 -3.09 -17.65
C GLN A 274 6.75 -3.98 -18.88
N ASN A 275 5.73 -4.71 -19.33
CA ASN A 275 5.78 -5.49 -20.57
C ASN A 275 5.50 -4.65 -21.83
N MET A 276 5.49 -3.31 -21.72
CA MET A 276 5.35 -2.38 -22.83
C MET A 276 6.69 -1.69 -23.09
N LYS A 277 7.16 -1.74 -24.34
CA LYS A 277 8.51 -1.26 -24.72
C LYS A 277 8.74 0.24 -24.53
N ASP A 278 7.67 1.05 -24.45
CA ASP A 278 7.75 2.51 -24.45
C ASP A 278 7.02 3.15 -23.25
N PHE A 279 6.73 2.38 -22.19
CA PHE A 279 6.05 2.92 -21.02
C PHE A 279 7.06 3.48 -20.02
N ASP A 280 6.99 4.79 -19.80
CA ASP A 280 7.71 5.50 -18.76
C ASP A 280 6.75 5.81 -17.61
N PHE A 281 6.96 5.13 -16.47
CA PHE A 281 6.12 5.29 -15.29
C PHE A 281 6.27 6.68 -14.67
N GLN A 282 7.48 7.24 -14.62
CA GLN A 282 7.71 8.55 -14.01
C GLN A 282 7.06 9.65 -14.85
N LYS A 283 7.19 9.55 -16.17
CA LYS A 283 6.46 10.43 -17.08
C LYS A 283 4.95 10.30 -16.91
N TYR A 284 4.43 9.08 -16.86
CA TYR A 284 3.01 8.83 -16.64
C TYR A 284 2.52 9.48 -15.34
N VAL A 285 3.22 9.29 -14.23
CA VAL A 285 2.88 9.88 -12.94
C VAL A 285 2.90 11.41 -13.03
N LYS A 286 3.97 12.01 -13.54
CA LYS A 286 4.10 13.47 -13.65
C LYS A 286 2.96 14.12 -14.46
N GLU A 287 2.57 13.48 -15.56
CA GLU A 287 1.53 13.98 -16.46
C GLU A 287 0.10 13.78 -15.92
N ASN A 288 -0.13 12.75 -15.10
CA ASN A 288 -1.49 12.37 -14.68
C ASN A 288 -1.80 12.70 -13.20
N LEU A 289 -0.81 12.99 -12.36
CA LEU A 289 -0.99 13.27 -10.93
C LEU A 289 -1.34 14.74 -10.63
N GLN A 290 -2.26 15.31 -11.41
CA GLN A 290 -2.67 16.72 -11.34
C GLN A 290 -4.02 16.92 -10.63
N GLY A 291 -4.55 15.87 -9.99
CA GLY A 291 -5.88 15.85 -9.38
C GLY A 291 -6.72 14.67 -9.89
N PRO A 292 -8.04 14.70 -9.69
CA PRO A 292 -8.94 13.70 -10.24
C PRO A 292 -8.90 13.72 -11.77
N SER A 293 -9.05 12.56 -12.40
CA SER A 293 -9.11 12.45 -13.85
C SER A 293 -10.35 13.14 -14.41
N SER A 294 -10.34 13.44 -15.72
CA SER A 294 -11.53 13.92 -16.41
C SER A 294 -12.74 12.99 -16.27
N ASP A 295 -12.52 11.71 -15.98
CA ASP A 295 -13.55 10.68 -15.84
C ASP A 295 -14.08 10.51 -14.42
N VAL A 296 -13.67 11.36 -13.47
CA VAL A 296 -14.14 11.28 -12.08
C VAL A 296 -15.67 11.24 -11.99
N LYS A 297 -16.39 11.94 -12.89
CA LYS A 297 -17.87 11.92 -12.93
C LYS A 297 -18.49 10.55 -13.23
N GLN A 298 -17.74 9.62 -13.80
CA GLN A 298 -18.22 8.27 -14.11
C GLN A 298 -18.10 7.33 -12.91
N SER A 299 -17.04 7.48 -12.12
CA SER A 299 -16.74 6.63 -10.98
C SER A 299 -15.81 7.36 -10.03
N PHE A 300 -16.42 7.86 -8.97
CA PHE A 300 -15.77 8.67 -7.97
C PHE A 300 -15.88 8.04 -6.60
N VAL A 301 -14.96 8.47 -5.75
CA VAL A 301 -15.21 8.58 -4.33
C VAL A 301 -15.61 10.02 -4.03
N GLN A 302 -16.70 10.18 -3.29
CA GLN A 302 -17.13 11.44 -2.73
C GLN A 302 -16.64 11.49 -1.28
N ILE A 303 -15.94 12.55 -0.94
CA ILE A 303 -15.38 12.79 0.39
C ILE A 303 -16.05 14.04 0.93
N GLU A 304 -16.97 13.85 1.86
CA GLU A 304 -17.61 14.93 2.59
C GLU A 304 -16.81 15.23 3.85
N MET A 305 -16.26 16.43 3.95
CA MET A 305 -15.50 16.87 5.14
C MET A 305 -16.46 17.42 6.20
N GLY A 306 -16.46 16.83 7.40
CA GLY A 306 -17.46 17.09 8.44
C GLY A 306 -17.61 18.55 8.89
N ASP A 307 -16.51 19.31 8.95
CA ASP A 307 -16.53 20.68 9.48
C ASP A 307 -17.06 21.71 8.48
N ASP A 308 -16.72 21.54 7.20
CA ASP A 308 -16.96 22.56 6.17
C ASP A 308 -18.08 22.17 5.18
N LYS A 309 -18.61 20.94 5.29
CA LYS A 309 -19.50 20.29 4.30
C LYS A 309 -19.00 20.41 2.86
N ARG A 310 -17.68 20.57 2.70
CA ARG A 310 -17.03 20.59 1.39
C ARG A 310 -17.05 19.17 0.84
N ILE A 311 -17.58 19.04 -0.37
CA ILE A 311 -17.62 17.78 -1.10
C ILE A 311 -16.45 17.77 -2.08
N LEU A 312 -15.50 16.87 -1.83
CA LEU A 312 -14.39 16.60 -2.74
C LEU A 312 -14.68 15.31 -3.51
N TYR A 313 -14.17 15.25 -4.73
CA TYR A 313 -14.24 14.06 -5.57
C TYR A 313 -12.85 13.58 -5.89
N ASP A 314 -12.69 12.25 -5.99
CA ASP A 314 -11.49 11.64 -6.53
C ASP A 314 -11.81 10.38 -7.34
N ASP A 315 -10.87 9.94 -8.18
CA ASP A 315 -11.03 8.67 -8.90
C ASP A 315 -10.99 7.48 -7.95
N ALA A 316 -11.99 6.61 -8.05
CA ALA A 316 -12.03 5.35 -7.32
C ALA A 316 -12.34 4.19 -8.25
N LEU A 317 -11.73 3.03 -7.99
CA LEU A 317 -12.07 1.81 -8.72
C LEU A 317 -13.50 1.37 -8.39
N THR A 318 -14.26 1.03 -9.41
CA THR A 318 -15.57 0.37 -9.27
C THR A 318 -15.41 -1.08 -8.87
N CYS A 319 -16.47 -1.68 -8.32
CA CYS A 319 -16.51 -3.12 -8.06
C CYS A 319 -16.19 -3.96 -9.30
N ASP A 320 -16.65 -3.55 -10.48
CA ASP A 320 -16.39 -4.28 -11.73
C ASP A 320 -14.95 -4.12 -12.22
N GLU A 321 -14.35 -2.93 -12.09
CA GLU A 321 -12.92 -2.73 -12.34
C GLU A 321 -12.08 -3.59 -11.38
N MET A 322 -12.42 -3.61 -10.08
CA MET A 322 -11.73 -4.45 -9.11
C MET A 322 -11.84 -5.95 -9.44
N LYS A 323 -13.02 -6.42 -9.89
CA LYS A 323 -13.21 -7.81 -10.37
C LYS A 323 -12.43 -8.09 -11.64
N MET A 324 -12.33 -7.12 -12.54
CA MET A 324 -11.49 -7.21 -13.73
C MET A 324 -10.01 -7.35 -13.32
N PHE A 325 -9.50 -6.52 -12.41
CA PHE A 325 -8.12 -6.61 -11.90
C PHE A 325 -7.83 -7.93 -11.19
N SER A 326 -8.80 -8.43 -10.41
CA SER A 326 -8.73 -9.76 -9.81
C SER A 326 -8.67 -10.90 -10.83
N GLY A 327 -9.08 -10.65 -12.08
CA GLY A 327 -9.22 -11.68 -13.11
C GLY A 327 -10.34 -12.65 -12.78
N THR A 328 -11.49 -12.13 -12.34
CA THR A 328 -12.63 -12.92 -11.88
C THR A 328 -13.43 -13.54 -13.04
N TYR A 329 -13.79 -14.80 -12.88
CA TYR A 329 -14.69 -15.56 -13.73
C TYR A 329 -15.91 -16.00 -12.92
N ILE A 330 -17.08 -16.06 -13.56
CA ILE A 330 -18.28 -16.63 -12.98
C ILE A 330 -18.36 -18.10 -13.42
N VAL A 331 -18.16 -19.03 -12.49
CA VAL A 331 -18.11 -20.47 -12.77
C VAL A 331 -19.34 -21.15 -12.19
N SER A 332 -20.12 -21.84 -13.03
CA SER A 332 -21.25 -22.66 -12.57
C SER A 332 -20.77 -23.73 -11.58
N THR A 333 -21.53 -24.01 -10.52
CA THR A 333 -21.16 -25.05 -9.53
C THR A 333 -21.64 -26.45 -9.93
N GLY A 334 -22.43 -26.56 -11.00
CA GLY A 334 -23.09 -27.80 -11.42
C GLY A 334 -24.33 -28.16 -10.58
N ARG A 335 -24.75 -27.27 -9.67
CA ARG A 335 -25.96 -27.42 -8.84
C ARG A 335 -27.00 -26.38 -9.24
N GLY A 336 -27.87 -26.73 -10.18
CA GLY A 336 -28.86 -25.80 -10.74
C GLY A 336 -28.20 -24.54 -11.30
N ASP A 337 -28.80 -23.38 -11.02
CA ASP A 337 -28.31 -22.06 -11.46
C ASP A 337 -27.24 -21.44 -10.54
N GLN A 338 -26.74 -22.19 -9.57
CA GLN A 338 -25.73 -21.69 -8.65
C GLN A 338 -24.40 -21.46 -9.38
N THR A 339 -23.82 -20.28 -9.15
CA THR A 339 -22.50 -19.90 -9.65
C THR A 339 -21.57 -19.53 -8.50
N SER A 340 -20.27 -19.51 -8.79
CA SER A 340 -19.23 -19.09 -7.88
C SER A 340 -18.27 -18.15 -8.60
N GLU A 341 -17.81 -17.11 -7.91
CA GLU A 341 -16.76 -16.24 -8.43
C GLU A 341 -15.39 -16.84 -8.08
N SER A 342 -14.55 -17.04 -9.10
CA SER A 342 -13.18 -17.55 -8.95
C SER A 342 -12.21 -16.67 -9.74
N SER A 343 -11.06 -16.37 -9.17
CA SER A 343 -10.17 -15.32 -9.68
C SER A 343 -8.69 -15.72 -9.69
N TRP A 344 -7.90 -15.02 -10.51
CA TRP A 344 -6.45 -15.19 -10.59
C TRP A 344 -5.74 -14.60 -9.37
N TRP A 345 -6.28 -13.50 -8.86
CA TRP A 345 -5.80 -12.72 -7.73
C TRP A 345 -6.93 -12.54 -6.69
N PRO A 346 -6.62 -12.40 -5.40
CA PRO A 346 -7.61 -12.12 -4.37
C PRO A 346 -8.25 -10.74 -4.58
N GLY A 347 -9.55 -10.65 -4.33
CA GLY A 347 -10.26 -9.38 -4.34
C GLY A 347 -10.12 -8.60 -3.02
N PRO A 348 -10.59 -7.34 -2.95
CA PRO A 348 -10.31 -6.41 -1.85
C PRO A 348 -10.80 -6.90 -0.50
N ASN A 349 -12.02 -7.46 -0.46
CA ASN A 349 -12.59 -8.01 0.76
C ASN A 349 -11.81 -9.19 1.31
N THR A 350 -11.07 -9.91 0.45
CA THR A 350 -10.26 -11.06 0.88
C THR A 350 -8.83 -10.67 1.26
N THR A 351 -8.31 -9.58 0.69
CA THR A 351 -7.00 -9.03 1.08
C THR A 351 -7.11 -8.17 2.33
N ARG A 352 -8.31 -7.68 2.70
CA ARG A 352 -8.53 -6.92 3.93
C ARG A 352 -7.99 -7.66 5.15
N ASN A 353 -7.25 -6.95 5.99
CA ASN A 353 -6.60 -7.46 7.21
C ASN A 353 -5.52 -8.52 6.92
N THR A 354 -4.89 -8.44 5.76
CA THR A 354 -3.73 -9.27 5.39
C THR A 354 -2.55 -8.37 5.03
N PHE A 355 -1.35 -8.93 4.92
CA PHE A 355 -0.16 -8.19 4.48
C PHE A 355 -0.32 -7.55 3.08
N LEU A 356 -1.24 -8.06 2.24
CA LEU A 356 -1.54 -7.46 0.92
C LEU A 356 -2.40 -6.20 0.99
N SER A 357 -2.90 -5.84 2.18
CA SER A 357 -3.64 -4.59 2.47
C SER A 357 -2.81 -3.60 3.29
N ASP A 358 -1.50 -3.80 3.35
CA ASP A 358 -0.60 -2.90 4.05
C ASP A 358 -0.52 -1.55 3.32
N SER A 359 -0.10 -0.51 4.05
CA SER A 359 -0.05 0.89 3.60
C SER A 359 0.88 1.15 2.43
N TYR A 360 1.72 0.18 2.07
CA TYR A 360 2.71 0.25 1.01
C TYR A 360 3.05 -1.16 0.52
N TRP A 361 3.64 -1.23 -0.67
CA TRP A 361 4.08 -2.50 -1.26
C TRP A 361 5.41 -2.94 -0.64
N THR A 362 5.38 -4.05 0.11
CA THR A 362 6.55 -4.57 0.82
C THR A 362 7.27 -5.67 0.03
N SER A 363 8.48 -6.05 0.46
CA SER A 363 9.22 -7.16 -0.15
C SER A 363 8.52 -8.52 0.06
N ALA A 364 7.69 -8.66 1.13
CA ALA A 364 6.84 -9.84 1.32
C ALA A 364 5.67 -9.86 0.32
N CYS A 365 5.02 -8.71 0.09
CA CYS A 365 4.03 -8.55 -0.98
C CYS A 365 4.63 -8.92 -2.34
N GLU A 366 5.82 -8.40 -2.65
CA GLU A 366 6.50 -8.69 -3.93
C GLU A 366 6.81 -10.18 -4.08
N ARG A 367 7.38 -10.82 -3.06
CA ARG A 367 7.69 -12.26 -3.12
C ARG A 367 6.44 -13.09 -3.36
N TRP A 368 5.36 -12.78 -2.65
CA TRP A 368 4.08 -13.47 -2.82
C TRP A 368 3.53 -13.27 -4.23
N PHE A 369 3.57 -12.03 -4.73
CA PHE A 369 3.08 -11.67 -6.06
C PHE A 369 3.87 -12.39 -7.15
N GLN A 370 5.20 -12.35 -7.09
CA GLN A 370 6.08 -13.00 -8.05
C GLN A 370 5.91 -14.52 -8.06
N TYR A 371 5.83 -15.13 -6.88
CA TYR A 371 5.54 -16.55 -6.76
C TYR A 371 4.20 -16.90 -7.42
N ARG A 372 3.14 -16.13 -7.11
CA ARG A 372 1.82 -16.35 -7.71
C ARG A 372 1.86 -16.15 -9.22
N LEU A 373 2.46 -15.08 -9.72
CA LEU A 373 2.59 -14.79 -11.15
C LEU A 373 3.33 -15.93 -11.87
N LYS A 374 4.44 -16.40 -11.29
CA LYS A 374 5.19 -17.55 -11.80
C LYS A 374 4.32 -18.80 -11.90
N THR A 375 3.60 -19.17 -10.84
CA THR A 375 2.71 -20.36 -10.89
C THR A 375 1.61 -20.23 -11.94
N ILE A 376 1.14 -19.00 -12.23
CA ILE A 376 0.16 -18.76 -13.31
C ILE A 376 0.82 -18.98 -14.68
N ARG A 377 2.00 -18.41 -14.90
CA ARG A 377 2.75 -18.55 -16.16
C ARG A 377 3.23 -19.97 -16.45
N ASP A 378 3.52 -20.73 -15.41
CA ASP A 378 3.88 -22.16 -15.52
C ASP A 378 2.65 -23.06 -15.78
N GLY A 379 1.43 -22.50 -15.74
CA GLY A 379 0.18 -23.25 -15.95
C GLY A 379 -0.24 -24.09 -14.74
N GLU A 380 0.43 -23.96 -13.60
CA GLU A 380 0.18 -24.71 -12.37
C GLU A 380 -0.94 -24.09 -11.51
N ALA A 381 -1.14 -22.78 -11.63
CA ALA A 381 -2.12 -22.06 -10.84
C ALA A 381 -3.56 -22.41 -11.25
N LYS A 382 -4.37 -22.73 -10.24
CA LYS A 382 -5.84 -22.76 -10.37
C LYS A 382 -6.42 -21.39 -10.03
N LEU A 383 -7.58 -21.09 -10.62
CA LEU A 383 -8.47 -20.03 -10.11
C LEU A 383 -8.93 -20.40 -8.71
N VAL A 384 -9.13 -19.38 -7.88
CA VAL A 384 -9.42 -19.54 -6.46
C VAL A 384 -10.63 -18.68 -6.11
N ASN A 385 -11.57 -19.23 -5.35
CA ASN A 385 -12.72 -18.47 -4.84
C ASN A 385 -12.36 -17.69 -3.56
N ALA A 386 -13.24 -16.79 -3.13
CA ALA A 386 -12.99 -15.93 -1.96
C ALA A 386 -12.64 -16.70 -0.68
N ALA A 387 -13.36 -17.80 -0.36
CA ALA A 387 -13.09 -18.60 0.84
C ALA A 387 -11.72 -19.28 0.80
N ALA A 388 -11.33 -19.82 -0.35
CA ALA A 388 -10.02 -20.43 -0.54
C ALA A 388 -8.89 -19.39 -0.52
N TRP A 389 -9.13 -18.18 -1.03
CA TRP A 389 -8.20 -17.06 -0.88
C TRP A 389 -8.01 -16.69 0.59
N ALA A 390 -9.09 -16.51 1.35
CA ALA A 390 -9.03 -16.18 2.77
C ALA A 390 -8.19 -17.22 3.54
N LYS A 391 -8.38 -18.52 3.25
CA LYS A 391 -7.58 -19.59 3.86
C LYS A 391 -6.08 -19.51 3.49
N LYS A 392 -5.76 -19.18 2.23
CA LYS A 392 -4.38 -19.04 1.76
C LYS A 392 -3.67 -17.85 2.41
N LEU A 393 -4.36 -16.71 2.54
CA LEU A 393 -3.78 -15.48 3.08
C LEU A 393 -3.71 -15.47 4.61
N LYS A 394 -4.63 -16.16 5.31
CA LYS A 394 -4.66 -16.22 6.79
C LYS A 394 -3.36 -16.76 7.43
N ARG A 395 -2.62 -17.65 6.74
CA ARG A 395 -1.35 -18.20 7.28
C ARG A 395 -0.27 -17.13 7.49
N GLU A 396 -0.38 -15.98 6.83
CA GLU A 396 0.61 -14.91 6.84
C GLU A 396 0.21 -13.72 7.75
N SER A 397 -0.89 -13.83 8.53
CA SER A 397 -1.48 -12.68 9.24
C SER A 397 -0.83 -12.26 10.56
N LYS A 398 0.18 -12.99 11.07
CA LYS A 398 0.77 -12.71 12.39
C LYS A 398 1.50 -11.36 12.47
N TYR A 399 2.02 -10.87 11.34
CA TYR A 399 2.80 -9.62 11.21
C TYR A 399 1.92 -8.39 11.08
N HIS A 400 0.68 -8.57 10.61
CA HIS A 400 -0.30 -7.50 10.50
C HIS A 400 -0.55 -6.82 11.85
N ARG A 401 -0.40 -7.54 12.97
CA ARG A 401 -0.51 -6.96 14.32
C ARG A 401 0.54 -5.88 14.62
N THR A 402 1.78 -6.05 14.17
CA THR A 402 2.82 -5.06 14.40
C THR A 402 2.50 -3.76 13.65
N LEU A 403 2.09 -3.87 12.39
CA LEU A 403 1.67 -2.72 11.59
C LEU A 403 0.44 -2.05 12.19
N GLU A 404 -0.54 -2.83 12.63
CA GLU A 404 -1.76 -2.32 13.24
C GLU A 404 -1.48 -1.58 14.55
N GLY A 405 -0.55 -2.07 15.37
CA GLY A 405 -0.10 -1.33 16.55
C GLY A 405 0.57 -0.01 16.19
N ALA A 406 1.39 -0.01 15.15
CA ALA A 406 1.98 1.23 14.64
C ALA A 406 0.92 2.22 14.14
N ARG A 407 -0.17 1.74 13.51
CA ARG A 407 -1.31 2.56 13.09
C ARG A 407 -2.04 3.17 14.28
N ILE A 408 -2.38 2.38 15.29
CA ILE A 408 -3.06 2.85 16.50
C ILE A 408 -2.25 3.97 17.16
N LEU A 409 -0.95 3.74 17.34
CA LEU A 409 -0.08 4.71 18.00
C LEU A 409 0.17 5.95 17.12
N SER A 410 0.27 5.79 15.80
CA SER A 410 0.40 6.91 14.87
C SER A 410 -0.88 7.76 14.83
N ALA A 411 -2.06 7.14 14.84
CA ALA A 411 -3.34 7.84 14.92
C ALA A 411 -3.44 8.65 16.22
N SER A 412 -3.17 8.00 17.37
CA SER A 412 -3.18 8.68 18.67
C SER A 412 -2.21 9.87 18.74
N PHE A 413 -1.05 9.77 18.11
CA PHE A 413 -0.11 10.88 18.00
C PHE A 413 -0.67 12.01 17.15
N LEU A 414 -1.21 11.71 15.96
CA LEU A 414 -1.79 12.72 15.07
C LEU A 414 -3.00 13.43 15.68
N ASP A 415 -3.81 12.74 16.48
CA ASP A 415 -4.95 13.32 17.20
C ASP A 415 -4.51 14.28 18.33
N SER A 416 -3.24 14.19 18.76
CA SER A 416 -2.66 15.04 19.81
C SER A 416 -1.86 16.25 19.31
N LEU A 417 -1.61 16.33 17.99
CA LEU A 417 -0.96 17.47 17.35
C LEU A 417 -1.94 18.65 17.25
#